data_AF-A0A953WKA6-F1
#
_entry.id   AF-A0A953WKA6-F1
#
_cell.length_a   1.000
_cell.length_b   1.000
_cell.length_c   1.000
_cell.angle_alpha   90.00
_cell.angle_beta   90.00
_cell.angle_gamma   90.00
#
_symmetry.space_group_name_H-M   'P 1'
#
loop_
_entity.id
_entity.type
_entity.pdbx_description
1 polymer ?
#
loop_
_entity_poly.entity_id
_entity_poly.type
_entity_poly.pdbx_seq_one_letter_code
_entity_poly.pdbx_strand_id
1 'polypeptide(L)'
;YCALSANPVGRYLLDLHGEDPRGYLYSDALCTVLQIINHLQDCGDDRRELDRVYIIGDWLAEAGGAIEDLDKPATSPALRRVMDRMLAGCDALMVDARRLPAALKSKHLAMESAVIINLAARLIARLKKGDPLATRVALSKIDFATCGLTGMVGGFFAAGRGA
;
A
#
# COMPACT_ATOMS: atom_id res chain seq x y z
N TYR A 1 0.96 -13.56 -3.93
CA TYR A 1 2.11 -12.79 -4.42
C TYR A 1 2.77 -11.96 -3.31
N CYS A 2 2.12 -10.92 -2.76
CA CYS A 2 2.74 -10.01 -1.77
C CYS A 2 3.36 -10.69 -0.54
N ALA A 3 2.75 -11.78 -0.05
CA ALA A 3 3.29 -12.59 1.03
C ALA A 3 4.71 -13.14 0.77
N LEU A 4 5.10 -13.29 -0.49
CA LEU A 4 6.40 -13.79 -0.92
C LEU A 4 7.33 -12.68 -1.43
N SER A 5 6.79 -11.58 -1.95
CA SER A 5 7.58 -10.53 -2.61
C SER A 5 7.78 -9.26 -1.77
N ALA A 6 6.83 -8.92 -0.89
CA ALA A 6 6.85 -7.67 -0.13
C ALA A 6 6.96 -7.92 1.39
N ASN A 7 6.14 -8.83 1.92
CA ASN A 7 6.08 -9.09 3.36
C ASN A 7 7.42 -9.49 3.99
N PRO A 8 8.27 -10.33 3.34
CA PRO A 8 9.57 -10.69 3.91
C PRO A 8 10.49 -9.49 4.16
N VAL A 9 10.38 -8.41 3.35
CA VAL A 9 11.18 -7.19 3.53
C VAL A 9 10.83 -6.50 4.85
N GLY A 10 9.54 -6.37 5.14
CA GLY A 10 9.07 -5.79 6.39
C GLY A 10 9.47 -6.60 7.62
N ARG A 11 9.39 -7.94 7.53
CA ARG A 11 9.83 -8.84 8.61
C ARG A 11 11.33 -8.72 8.86
N TYR A 12 12.14 -8.74 7.81
CA TYR A 12 13.59 -8.57 7.91
C TYR A 12 13.96 -7.22 8.55
N LEU A 13 13.26 -6.15 8.22
CA LEU A 13 13.46 -4.84 8.86
C LEU A 13 13.17 -4.88 10.36
N LEU A 14 12.10 -5.57 10.78
CA LEU A 14 11.78 -5.77 12.19
C LEU A 14 12.86 -6.58 12.91
N ASP A 15 13.33 -7.65 12.29
CA ASP A 15 14.37 -8.53 12.84
C ASP A 15 15.69 -7.79 13.04
N LEU A 16 16.08 -6.97 12.07
CA LEU A 16 17.29 -6.14 12.14
C LEU A 16 17.28 -5.17 13.34
N HIS A 17 16.09 -4.72 13.73
CA HIS A 17 15.88 -3.81 14.86
C HIS A 17 15.62 -4.54 16.19
N GLY A 18 15.63 -5.88 16.22
CA GLY A 18 15.33 -6.66 17.43
C GLY A 18 13.89 -6.50 17.93
N GLU A 19 12.97 -6.22 17.01
CA GLU A 19 11.55 -6.05 17.31
C GLU A 19 10.87 -7.40 17.62
N ASP A 20 9.68 -7.34 18.21
CA ASP A 20 8.91 -8.55 18.53
C ASP A 20 8.29 -9.16 17.25
N PRO A 21 8.42 -10.49 17.00
CA PRO A 21 7.79 -11.16 15.86
C PRO A 21 6.26 -11.00 15.80
N ARG A 22 5.58 -10.68 16.91
CA ARG A 22 4.16 -10.30 16.91
C ARG A 22 3.87 -9.09 16.03
N GLY A 23 4.86 -8.23 15.79
CA GLY A 23 4.80 -7.10 14.86
C GLY A 23 4.71 -7.51 13.38
N TYR A 24 5.03 -8.77 13.02
CA TYR A 24 4.96 -9.23 11.63
C TYR A 24 3.56 -9.13 11.05
N LEU A 25 2.51 -9.40 11.83
CA LEU A 25 1.12 -9.26 11.35
C LEU A 25 0.86 -7.83 10.83
N TYR A 26 1.27 -6.83 11.60
CA TYR A 26 1.05 -5.43 11.25
C TYR A 26 1.99 -4.95 10.13
N SER A 27 3.23 -5.44 10.13
CA SER A 27 4.22 -5.15 9.08
C SER A 27 3.80 -5.75 7.73
N ASP A 28 3.37 -7.01 7.72
CA ASP A 28 2.84 -7.72 6.56
C ASP A 28 1.64 -7.00 5.94
N ALA A 29 0.72 -6.53 6.79
CA ALA A 29 -0.43 -5.75 6.34
C ALA A 29 0.02 -4.46 5.64
N LEU A 30 0.96 -3.72 6.23
CA LEU A 30 1.50 -2.49 5.63
C LEU A 30 2.24 -2.78 4.32
N CYS A 31 3.13 -3.77 4.29
CA CYS A 31 3.88 -4.17 3.11
C CYS A 31 2.96 -4.62 1.97
N THR A 32 1.92 -5.40 2.27
CA THR A 32 0.94 -5.82 1.27
C THR A 32 0.18 -4.63 0.70
N VAL A 33 -0.25 -3.68 1.55
CA VAL A 33 -0.92 -2.44 1.09
C VAL A 33 -0.03 -1.64 0.17
N LEU A 34 1.22 -1.38 0.56
CA LEU A 34 2.17 -0.61 -0.25
C LEU A 34 2.44 -1.29 -1.60
N GLN A 35 2.55 -2.61 -1.60
CA GLN A 35 2.79 -3.37 -2.82
C GLN A 35 1.59 -3.32 -3.77
N ILE A 36 0.36 -3.43 -3.25
CA ILE A 36 -0.85 -3.28 -4.06
C ILE A 36 -0.96 -1.85 -4.61
N ILE A 37 -0.65 -0.83 -3.82
CA ILE A 37 -0.63 0.57 -4.28
C ILE A 37 0.33 0.72 -5.47
N ASN A 38 1.55 0.20 -5.37
CA ASN A 38 2.53 0.22 -6.48
C ASN A 38 1.98 -0.50 -7.71
N HIS A 39 1.45 -1.73 -7.54
CA HIS A 39 0.85 -2.49 -8.63
C HIS A 39 -0.29 -1.74 -9.34
N LEU A 40 -1.07 -0.95 -8.62
CA LEU A 40 -2.15 -0.14 -9.21
C LEU A 40 -1.62 1.10 -9.92
N GLN A 41 -0.63 1.79 -9.36
CA GLN A 41 -0.03 2.98 -9.96
C GLN A 41 0.71 2.66 -11.26
N ASP A 42 1.40 1.52 -11.30
CA ASP A 42 2.30 1.16 -12.39
C ASP A 42 1.68 0.15 -13.36
N CYS A 43 0.41 -0.23 -13.19
CA CYS A 43 -0.23 -1.33 -13.93
C CYS A 43 -0.12 -1.25 -15.47
N GLY A 44 -0.18 -0.04 -16.04
CA GLY A 44 -0.02 0.17 -17.48
C GLY A 44 1.44 0.05 -17.94
N ASP A 45 2.37 0.59 -17.17
CA ASP A 45 3.81 0.55 -17.49
C ASP A 45 4.37 -0.87 -17.27
N ASP A 46 3.99 -1.54 -16.18
CA ASP A 46 4.29 -2.96 -15.92
C ASP A 46 3.86 -3.85 -17.09
N ARG A 47 2.66 -3.59 -17.65
CA ARG A 47 2.16 -4.32 -18.81
C ARG A 47 2.96 -4.01 -20.07
N ARG A 48 3.11 -2.73 -20.43
CA ARG A 48 3.71 -2.30 -21.70
C ARG A 48 5.21 -2.54 -21.77
N GLU A 49 5.92 -2.30 -20.68
CA GLU A 49 7.38 -2.28 -20.66
C GLU A 49 7.98 -3.60 -20.20
N LEU A 50 7.27 -4.33 -19.33
CA LEU A 50 7.80 -5.53 -18.67
C LEU A 50 7.01 -6.82 -18.96
N ASP A 51 5.89 -6.72 -19.68
CA ASP A 51 4.96 -7.83 -19.91
C ASP A 51 4.46 -8.49 -18.60
N ARG A 52 4.21 -7.67 -17.57
CA ARG A 52 3.76 -8.11 -16.25
C ARG A 52 2.37 -7.58 -15.93
N VAL A 53 1.55 -8.44 -15.33
CA VAL A 53 0.18 -8.10 -14.92
C VAL A 53 -0.03 -8.51 -13.48
N TYR A 54 -0.32 -7.52 -12.63
CA TYR A 54 -0.61 -7.72 -11.20
C TYR A 54 -2.07 -7.46 -10.82
N ILE A 55 -2.89 -7.02 -11.78
CA ILE A 55 -4.35 -7.01 -11.64
C ILE A 55 -4.85 -8.45 -11.59
N ILE A 56 -5.83 -8.70 -10.72
CA ILE A 56 -6.39 -10.04 -10.53
C ILE A 56 -7.24 -10.42 -11.75
N GLY A 57 -6.68 -11.28 -12.61
CA GLY A 57 -7.29 -11.67 -13.89
C GLY A 57 -8.68 -12.29 -13.75
N ASP A 58 -8.88 -13.18 -12.77
CA ASP A 58 -10.18 -13.81 -12.53
C ASP A 58 -11.27 -12.76 -12.23
N TRP A 59 -10.97 -11.76 -11.41
CA TRP A 59 -11.90 -10.68 -11.09
C TRP A 59 -12.17 -9.78 -12.30
N LEU A 60 -11.18 -9.61 -13.17
CA LEU A 60 -11.31 -8.84 -14.41
C LEU A 60 -12.23 -9.56 -15.40
N ALA A 61 -12.04 -10.86 -15.57
CA ALA A 61 -12.92 -11.70 -16.38
C ALA A 61 -14.35 -11.74 -15.83
N GLU A 62 -14.53 -11.90 -14.51
CA GLU A 62 -15.83 -11.81 -13.83
C GLU A 62 -16.53 -10.46 -14.08
N ALA A 63 -15.75 -9.37 -14.13
CA ALA A 63 -16.25 -8.04 -14.42
C ALA A 63 -16.50 -7.77 -15.92
N GLY A 64 -16.26 -8.75 -16.80
CA GLY A 64 -16.40 -8.62 -18.26
C GLY A 64 -15.28 -7.81 -18.93
N GLY A 65 -14.13 -7.68 -18.29
CA GLY A 65 -12.92 -7.05 -18.84
C GLY A 65 -11.92 -8.10 -19.33
N ALA A 66 -10.84 -7.60 -19.94
CA ALA A 66 -9.73 -8.42 -20.40
C ALA A 66 -8.40 -7.73 -20.09
N ILE A 67 -7.28 -8.46 -20.11
CA ILE A 67 -5.96 -7.92 -19.76
C ILE A 67 -5.58 -6.73 -20.67
N GLU A 68 -6.03 -6.76 -21.93
CA GLU A 68 -5.86 -5.70 -22.93
C GLU A 68 -6.51 -4.37 -22.51
N ASP A 69 -7.38 -4.37 -21.49
CA ASP A 69 -7.87 -3.13 -20.88
C ASP A 69 -6.73 -2.31 -20.25
N LEU A 70 -5.59 -2.93 -19.91
CA LEU A 70 -4.40 -2.24 -19.42
C LEU A 70 -3.62 -1.49 -20.50
N ASP A 71 -3.83 -1.83 -21.77
CA ASP A 71 -3.18 -1.19 -22.91
C ASP A 71 -3.91 0.10 -23.34
N LYS A 72 -5.07 0.38 -22.74
CA LYS A 72 -5.91 1.54 -23.04
C LYS A 72 -5.36 2.81 -22.37
N PRO A 73 -5.65 4.01 -22.93
CA PRO A 73 -5.22 5.28 -22.35
C PRO A 73 -5.95 5.65 -21.04
N ALA A 74 -6.97 4.90 -20.63
CA ALA A 74 -7.74 5.12 -19.41
C ALA A 74 -8.38 3.80 -18.94
N THR A 75 -8.71 3.72 -17.66
CA THR A 75 -9.36 2.54 -17.05
C THR A 75 -10.72 2.25 -17.67
N SER A 76 -10.92 1.00 -18.10
CA SER A 76 -12.23 0.50 -18.48
C SER A 76 -13.14 0.40 -17.23
N PRO A 77 -14.49 0.39 -17.39
CA PRO A 77 -15.39 0.17 -16.26
C PRO A 77 -15.15 -1.16 -15.53
N ALA A 78 -14.76 -2.21 -16.26
CA ALA A 78 -14.43 -3.51 -15.68
C ALA A 78 -13.14 -3.44 -14.85
N LEU A 79 -12.08 -2.87 -15.42
CA LEU A 79 -10.81 -2.67 -14.73
C LEU A 79 -10.97 -1.79 -13.49
N ARG A 80 -11.74 -0.70 -13.58
CA ARG A 80 -12.03 0.19 -12.45
C ARG A 80 -12.68 -0.57 -11.28
N ARG A 81 -13.67 -1.44 -11.56
CA ARG A 81 -14.30 -2.30 -10.53
C ARG A 81 -13.30 -3.21 -9.83
N VAL A 82 -12.37 -3.82 -10.58
CA VAL A 82 -11.33 -4.68 -10.00
C VAL A 82 -10.37 -3.88 -9.14
N MET A 83 -9.91 -2.73 -9.62
CA MET A 83 -9.05 -1.83 -8.85
C MET A 83 -9.73 -1.36 -7.55
N ASP A 84 -11.02 -1.03 -7.59
CA ASP A 84 -11.79 -0.66 -6.40
C ASP A 84 -11.91 -1.82 -5.40
N ARG A 85 -12.10 -3.05 -5.88
CA ARG A 85 -12.11 -4.25 -5.04
C ARG A 85 -10.74 -4.49 -4.39
N MET A 86 -9.64 -4.28 -5.11
CA MET A 86 -8.28 -4.36 -4.56
C MET A 86 -8.05 -3.27 -3.49
N LEU A 87 -8.48 -2.03 -3.76
CA LEU A 87 -8.38 -0.92 -2.81
C LEU A 87 -9.24 -1.14 -1.55
N ALA A 88 -10.40 -1.78 -1.67
CA ALA A 88 -11.19 -2.20 -0.51
C ALA A 88 -10.45 -3.23 0.35
N GLY A 89 -9.72 -4.17 -0.28
CA GLY A 89 -8.80 -5.07 0.41
C GLY A 89 -7.68 -4.31 1.15
N CYS A 90 -7.13 -3.26 0.53
CA CYS A 90 -6.17 -2.38 1.20
C CYS A 90 -6.77 -1.67 2.42
N ASP A 91 -8.00 -1.16 2.34
CA ASP A 91 -8.64 -0.52 3.51
C ASP A 91 -8.78 -1.49 4.69
N ALA A 92 -9.14 -2.74 4.42
CA ALA A 92 -9.25 -3.77 5.45
C ALA A 92 -7.89 -4.04 6.11
N LEU A 93 -6.82 -4.20 5.31
CA LEU A 93 -5.46 -4.38 5.82
C LEU A 93 -4.93 -3.17 6.58
N MET A 94 -5.36 -1.96 6.22
CA MET A 94 -4.99 -0.73 6.92
C MET A 94 -5.53 -0.68 8.36
N VAL A 95 -6.46 -1.55 8.76
CA VAL A 95 -6.87 -1.70 10.17
C VAL A 95 -5.71 -2.26 10.99
N ASP A 96 -5.04 -3.29 10.48
CA ASP A 96 -3.90 -3.92 11.16
C ASP A 96 -2.62 -3.10 11.00
N ALA A 97 -2.34 -2.59 9.79
CA ALA A 97 -1.14 -1.79 9.54
C ALA A 97 -1.04 -0.58 10.49
N ARG A 98 -2.17 0.07 10.82
CA ARG A 98 -2.22 1.21 11.76
C ARG A 98 -1.77 0.88 13.18
N ARG A 99 -1.74 -0.40 13.56
CA ARG A 99 -1.29 -0.85 14.88
C ARG A 99 0.23 -1.01 14.96
N LEU A 100 0.93 -1.04 13.82
CA LEU A 100 2.38 -1.26 13.76
C LEU A 100 3.17 -0.28 14.65
N PRO A 101 2.97 1.06 14.60
CA PRO A 101 3.80 1.98 15.39
C PRO A 101 3.75 1.73 16.90
N ALA A 102 2.59 1.32 17.42
CA ALA A 102 2.41 1.05 18.85
C ALA A 102 3.04 -0.27 19.29
N ALA A 103 3.19 -1.22 18.36
CA ALA A 103 3.80 -2.53 18.59
C ALA A 103 5.34 -2.50 18.53
N LEU A 104 5.94 -1.41 18.06
CA LEU A 104 7.38 -1.26 17.92
C LEU A 104 8.02 -0.71 19.20
N LYS A 105 9.19 -1.25 19.54
CA LYS A 105 10.06 -0.77 20.61
C LYS A 105 10.88 0.43 20.15
N SER A 106 11.38 0.40 18.92
CA SER A 106 12.13 1.49 18.32
C SER A 106 11.21 2.69 18.03
N LYS A 107 11.45 3.80 18.75
CA LYS A 107 10.71 5.05 18.54
C LYS A 107 10.91 5.62 17.14
N HIS A 108 12.10 5.46 16.58
CA HIS A 108 12.40 5.92 15.23
C HIS A 108 11.58 5.16 14.19
N LEU A 109 11.62 3.82 14.26
CA LEU A 109 10.86 2.96 13.36
C LEU A 109 9.34 3.14 13.53
N ALA A 110 8.88 3.41 14.76
CA ALA A 110 7.49 3.77 15.04
C ALA A 110 7.07 5.08 14.35
N MET A 111 7.92 6.11 14.37
CA MET A 111 7.66 7.36 13.64
C MET A 111 7.64 7.14 12.13
N GLU A 112 8.64 6.45 11.58
CA GLU A 112 8.72 6.18 10.13
C GLU A 112 7.51 5.38 9.64
N SER A 113 7.15 4.30 10.33
CA SER A 113 5.97 3.50 10.00
C SER A 113 4.68 4.33 10.09
N ALA A 114 4.52 5.19 11.09
CA ALA A 114 3.36 6.09 11.20
C ALA A 114 3.26 7.07 10.01
N VAL A 115 4.39 7.62 9.55
CA VAL A 115 4.44 8.46 8.34
C VAL A 115 4.01 7.65 7.12
N ILE A 116 4.57 6.46 6.92
CA ILE A 116 4.27 5.58 5.78
C ILE A 116 2.78 5.20 5.76
N ILE A 117 2.19 4.85 6.90
CA ILE A 117 0.75 4.55 7.04
C ILE A 117 -0.10 5.74 6.61
N ASN A 118 0.26 6.97 7.01
CA ASN A 118 -0.45 8.19 6.62
C ASN A 118 -0.35 8.49 5.13
N LEU A 119 0.82 8.23 4.52
CA LEU A 119 1.04 8.38 3.08
C LEU A 119 0.24 7.33 2.30
N ALA A 120 0.27 6.06 2.73
CA ALA A 120 -0.49 4.97 2.13
C ALA A 120 -2.00 5.25 2.16
N ALA A 121 -2.54 5.70 3.29
CA ALA A 121 -3.96 6.08 3.39
C ALA A 121 -4.36 7.18 2.39
N ARG A 122 -3.48 8.18 2.18
CA ARG A 122 -3.71 9.24 1.19
C ARG A 122 -3.62 8.72 -0.25
N LEU A 123 -2.66 7.84 -0.53
CA LEU A 123 -2.52 7.22 -1.85
C LEU A 123 -3.75 6.37 -2.20
N ILE A 124 -4.25 5.56 -1.27
CA ILE A 124 -5.50 4.80 -1.45
C ILE A 124 -6.64 5.76 -1.79
N ALA A 125 -6.80 6.85 -1.02
CA ALA A 125 -7.87 7.82 -1.26
C ALA A 125 -7.75 8.51 -2.62
N ARG A 126 -6.54 8.75 -3.13
CA ARG A 126 -6.31 9.29 -4.47
C ARG A 126 -6.58 8.25 -5.56
N LEU A 127 -6.10 7.02 -5.41
CA LEU A 127 -6.33 5.93 -6.38
C LEU A 127 -7.80 5.55 -6.53
N LYS A 128 -8.61 5.74 -5.49
CA LYS A 128 -10.08 5.58 -5.55
C LYS A 128 -10.77 6.63 -6.42
N LYS A 129 -10.17 7.82 -6.57
CA LYS A 129 -10.74 8.95 -7.33
C LYS A 129 -10.09 9.17 -8.69
N GLY A 130 -8.81 8.82 -8.79
CA GLY A 130 -8.00 8.99 -9.98
C GLY A 130 -8.01 7.76 -10.88
N ASP A 131 -7.44 7.95 -12.07
CA ASP A 131 -7.23 6.91 -13.07
C ASP A 131 -5.71 6.74 -13.26
N PRO A 132 -5.13 5.62 -12.79
CA PRO A 132 -3.69 5.37 -12.90
C PRO A 132 -3.23 5.03 -14.33
N LEU A 133 -4.12 4.64 -15.24
CA LEU A 133 -3.76 4.46 -16.66
C LEU A 133 -3.71 5.78 -17.41
N ALA A 134 -4.60 6.71 -17.07
CA ALA A 134 -4.68 8.02 -17.75
C ALA A 134 -3.65 9.03 -17.22
N THR A 135 -3.37 9.00 -15.92
CA THR A 135 -2.51 9.99 -15.27
C THR A 135 -1.75 9.38 -14.12
N ARG A 136 -0.54 9.88 -13.86
CA ARG A 136 0.23 9.47 -12.68
C ARG A 136 -0.48 9.92 -11.40
N VAL A 137 -1.06 8.97 -10.67
CA VAL A 137 -1.65 9.22 -9.35
C VAL A 137 -0.55 9.22 -8.31
N ALA A 138 0.05 10.36 -8.00
CA ALA A 138 1.14 10.48 -7.01
C ALA A 138 0.79 11.40 -5.84
N LEU A 139 1.57 11.33 -4.76
CA LEU A 139 1.53 12.32 -3.67
C LEU A 139 2.25 13.61 -4.06
N SER A 140 1.76 14.73 -3.56
CA SER A 140 2.43 16.03 -3.70
C SER A 140 3.46 16.25 -2.59
N LYS A 141 4.38 17.19 -2.78
CA LYS A 141 5.36 17.59 -1.75
C LYS A 141 4.69 18.06 -0.44
N ILE A 142 3.49 18.64 -0.53
CA ILE A 142 2.70 19.08 0.63
C ILE A 142 2.16 17.87 1.41
N ASP A 143 1.79 16.80 0.71
CA ASP A 143 1.35 15.56 1.38
C ASP A 143 2.49 14.95 2.20
N PHE A 144 3.70 14.92 1.65
CA PHE A 144 4.88 14.48 2.39
C PHE A 144 5.15 15.34 3.63
N ALA A 145 5.09 16.66 3.51
CA ALA A 145 5.31 17.57 4.64
C ALA A 145 4.26 17.39 5.75
N THR A 146 2.98 17.31 5.38
CA THR A 146 1.87 17.16 6.35
C THR A 146 1.89 15.79 7.03
N CYS A 147 2.16 14.71 6.30
CA CYS A 147 2.28 13.37 6.87
C CYS A 147 3.52 13.22 7.75
N GLY A 148 4.64 13.82 7.34
CA GLY A 148 5.87 13.83 8.13
C GLY A 148 5.63 14.45 9.49
N LEU A 149 5.03 15.64 9.54
CA LEU A 149 4.77 16.34 10.79
C LEU A 149 3.84 15.55 11.74
N THR A 150 2.72 15.02 11.22
CA THR A 150 1.75 14.27 12.06
C THR A 150 2.25 12.90 12.46
N GLY A 151 2.98 12.20 11.58
CA GLY A 151 3.53 10.87 11.84
C GLY A 151 4.67 10.90 12.86
N MET A 152 5.54 11.91 12.81
CA MET A 152 6.61 12.07 13.81
C MET A 152 6.05 12.29 15.22
N VAL A 153 5.08 13.19 15.38
CA VAL A 153 4.48 13.46 16.70
C VAL A 153 3.71 12.24 17.19
N GLY A 154 2.83 11.66 16.38
CA GLY A 154 2.01 10.51 16.78
C GLY A 154 2.83 9.24 17.07
N GLY A 155 3.80 8.91 16.21
CA GLY A 155 4.62 7.71 16.33
C GLY A 155 5.58 7.75 17.52
N PHE A 156 6.20 8.91 17.79
CA PHE A 156 7.07 9.08 18.96
C PHE A 156 6.33 8.81 20.27
N PHE A 157 5.09 9.29 20.34
CA PHE A 157 4.24 9.12 21.47
C PHE A 157 3.69 7.69 21.55
N ALA A 158 3.31 7.05 20.44
CA ALA A 158 2.69 5.73 20.43
C ALA A 158 3.66 4.55 20.71
N ALA A 159 4.96 4.71 20.44
CA ALA A 159 5.96 3.66 20.60
C ALA A 159 5.92 3.01 22.00
N GLY A 160 5.95 1.68 22.04
CA GLY A 160 6.00 0.90 23.28
C GLY A 160 4.74 0.93 24.15
N ARG A 161 3.60 1.44 23.66
CA ARG A 161 2.33 1.45 24.42
C ARG A 161 1.44 0.22 24.23
N GLY A 162 1.78 -0.68 23.30
CA GLY A 162 0.94 -1.83 22.99
C GLY A 162 1.75 -3.08 22.66
N ALA A 163 1.94 -3.93 23.67
CA ALA A 163 2.01 -5.38 23.52
C ALA A 163 0.86 -6.01 24.32
#